data_AF-T0Y2J9-F1
#
_entry.id   AF-T0Y2J9-F1
#
_cell.length_a   1.000
_cell.length_b   1.000
_cell.length_c   1.000
_cell.angle_alpha   90.00
_cell.angle_beta   90.00
_cell.angle_gamma   90.00
#
_symmetry.space_group_name_H-M   'P 1'
#
loop_
_entity.id
_entity.type
_entity.pdbx_description
1 polymer ?
#
loop_
_entity_poly.entity_id
_entity_poly.type
_entity_poly.pdbx_seq_one_letter_code
_entity_poly.pdbx_strand_id
1 'polypeptide(L)'
;MKNISLSGTLLSLKKRLSFGPGVRRKFYSDLASILRTDSQAAPVQIRVAIDEFKKLPSAPKTALSEIGAGLGRGLDFSKAIEHLTPESESMILHAAESTGDSRTLVRLLSTLATNMD
;
A
#
# COMPACT_ATOMS: atom_id res chain seq x y z
N MET A 1 -36.17 -1.71 -24.07
CA MET A 1 -35.13 -2.58 -23.48
C MET A 1 -34.29 -1.73 -22.54
N LYS A 2 -34.29 -2.02 -21.24
CA LYS A 2 -33.55 -1.25 -20.23
C LYS A 2 -32.09 -1.71 -20.24
N ASN A 3 -31.18 -0.86 -20.71
CA ASN A 3 -29.74 -1.09 -20.58
C ASN A 3 -29.36 -1.01 -19.10
N ILE A 4 -29.18 -2.17 -18.47
CA ILE A 4 -28.63 -2.26 -17.12
C ILE A 4 -27.13 -1.95 -17.26
N SER A 5 -26.76 -0.73 -16.90
CA SER A 5 -25.37 -0.27 -16.90
C SER A 5 -24.58 -1.01 -15.82
N LEU A 6 -23.97 -2.13 -16.20
CA LEU A 6 -23.07 -2.93 -15.35
C LEU A 6 -21.74 -2.22 -15.04
N SER A 7 -21.44 -1.12 -15.73
CA SER A 7 -20.20 -0.35 -15.52
C SER A 7 -20.18 0.42 -14.20
N GLY A 8 -21.35 0.79 -13.63
CA GLY A 8 -21.42 1.56 -12.38
C GLY A 8 -21.01 0.75 -11.14
N THR A 9 -21.29 -0.55 -11.13
CA THR A 9 -21.10 -1.41 -9.96
C THR A 9 -19.64 -1.81 -9.74
N LEU A 10 -18.90 -2.06 -10.82
CA LEU A 10 -17.46 -2.42 -10.78
C LEU A 10 -16.57 -1.25 -10.34
N LEU A 11 -16.86 -0.03 -10.82
CA LEU A 11 -16.16 1.19 -10.41
C LEU A 11 -16.41 1.55 -8.94
N SER A 12 -17.62 1.28 -8.44
CA SER A 12 -17.99 1.49 -7.04
C SER A 12 -17.26 0.54 -6.08
N LEU A 13 -17.12 -0.74 -6.46
CA LEU A 13 -16.36 -1.73 -5.68
C LEU A 13 -14.87 -1.40 -5.61
N LYS A 14 -14.25 -0.97 -6.72
CA LYS A 14 -12.84 -0.50 -6.71
C LYS A 14 -12.65 0.72 -5.79
N LYS A 15 -13.57 1.69 -5.81
CA LYS A 15 -13.51 2.85 -4.90
C LYS A 15 -13.65 2.47 -3.42
N ARG A 16 -14.35 1.38 -3.09
CA ARG A 16 -14.50 0.92 -1.69
C ARG A 16 -13.23 0.26 -1.14
N LEU A 17 -12.33 -0.21 -2.00
CA LEU A 17 -11.08 -0.85 -1.60
C LEU A 17 -9.86 0.09 -1.71
N SER A 18 -9.94 1.17 -2.50
CA SER A 18 -8.85 2.14 -2.59
C SER A 18 -8.62 2.90 -1.29
N PHE A 19 -7.36 3.09 -0.91
CA PHE A 19 -7.00 3.96 0.20
C PHE A 19 -7.26 5.43 -0.17
N GLY A 20 -8.01 6.14 0.68
CA GLY A 20 -8.11 7.59 0.58
C GLY A 20 -6.76 8.27 0.85
N PRO A 21 -6.53 9.52 0.35
CA PRO A 21 -5.23 10.20 0.47
C PRO A 21 -4.69 10.28 1.91
N GLY A 22 -5.52 10.61 2.90
CA GLY A 22 -5.10 10.66 4.30
C GLY A 22 -4.70 9.29 4.88
N VAL A 23 -5.34 8.21 4.42
CA VAL A 23 -4.98 6.84 4.81
C VAL A 23 -3.64 6.45 4.17
N ARG A 24 -3.43 6.76 2.89
CA ARG A 24 -2.15 6.50 2.19
C ARG A 24 -1.00 7.25 2.84
N ARG A 25 -1.19 8.54 3.12
CA ARG A 25 -0.22 9.38 3.82
C ARG A 25 0.23 8.75 5.13
N LYS A 26 -0.72 8.38 5.99
CA LYS A 26 -0.44 7.76 7.28
C LYS A 26 0.24 6.40 7.10
N PHE A 27 -0.26 5.58 6.19
CA PHE A 27 0.30 4.27 5.89
C PHE A 27 1.75 4.34 5.42
N TYR A 28 2.07 5.22 4.45
CA TYR A 28 3.43 5.41 3.96
C TYR A 28 4.37 5.99 5.02
N SER A 29 3.90 6.93 5.83
CA SER A 29 4.66 7.48 6.95
C SER A 29 4.98 6.42 8.00
N ASP A 30 3.98 5.62 8.41
CA ASP A 30 4.15 4.55 9.40
C ASP A 30 5.10 3.47 8.85
N LEU A 31 4.93 3.09 7.58
CA LEU A 31 5.77 2.10 6.91
C LEU A 31 7.22 2.58 6.81
N ALA A 32 7.45 3.84 6.42
CA ALA A 32 8.79 4.42 6.37
C ALA A 32 9.46 4.45 7.76
N SER A 33 8.70 4.72 8.82
CA SER A 33 9.21 4.71 10.20
C SER A 33 9.66 3.32 10.64
N ILE A 34 8.84 2.29 10.37
CA ILE A 34 9.11 0.90 10.76
C ILE A 34 10.28 0.29 9.97
N LEU A 35 10.39 0.61 8.67
CA LEU A 35 11.48 0.12 7.82
C LEU A 35 12.82 0.82 8.09
N ARG A 36 12.83 1.96 8.79
CA ARG A 36 14.06 2.69 9.17
C ARG A 36 14.81 2.00 10.31
N THR A 37 14.14 1.12 11.06
CA THR A 37 14.72 0.33 12.16
C THR A 37 15.19 -1.04 11.65
N ASP A 38 16.50 -1.12 11.41
CA ASP A 38 17.31 -2.32 11.13
C ASP A 38 17.12 -3.07 9.80
N SER A 39 18.26 -3.48 9.26
CA SER A 39 18.49 -3.78 7.84
C SER A 39 18.27 -5.26 7.51
N GLN A 40 17.97 -5.56 6.23
CA GLN A 40 17.93 -6.89 5.56
C GLN A 40 16.61 -7.70 5.63
N ALA A 41 15.56 -7.24 6.34
CA ALA A 41 14.31 -8.01 6.49
C ALA A 41 13.05 -7.33 5.90
N ALA A 42 13.18 -6.64 4.76
CA ALA A 42 12.14 -5.76 4.22
C ALA A 42 10.73 -6.41 4.09
N PRO A 43 10.54 -7.62 3.56
CA PRO A 43 9.18 -8.19 3.42
C PRO A 43 8.51 -8.49 4.77
N VAL A 44 9.27 -8.99 5.75
CA VAL A 44 8.77 -9.28 7.10
C VAL A 44 8.42 -7.99 7.82
N GLN A 45 9.25 -6.95 7.68
CA GLN A 45 8.99 -5.64 8.28
C GLN A 45 7.78 -4.94 7.67
N ILE A 46 7.59 -5.01 6.35
CA ILE A 46 6.38 -4.50 5.68
C ILE A 46 5.14 -5.22 6.23
N ARG A 47 5.21 -6.54 6.41
CA ARG A 47 4.12 -7.32 6.98
C ARG A 47 3.82 -6.94 8.43
N VAL A 48 4.85 -6.76 9.27
CA VAL A 48 4.68 -6.26 10.64
C VAL A 48 4.02 -4.88 10.65
N ALA A 49 4.47 -3.97 9.77
CA ALA A 49 3.86 -2.65 9.64
C ALA A 49 2.38 -2.71 9.25
N ILE A 50 2.00 -3.61 8.34
CA ILE A 50 0.61 -3.84 7.96
C ILE A 50 -0.20 -4.35 9.17
N ASP A 51 0.35 -5.28 9.94
CA ASP A 51 -0.33 -5.80 11.13
C ASP A 51 -0.47 -4.75 12.24
N GLU A 52 0.52 -3.87 12.44
CA GLU A 52 0.39 -2.71 13.33
C GLU A 52 -0.66 -1.73 12.83
N PHE A 53 -0.66 -1.42 11.53
CA PHE A 53 -1.64 -0.49 10.95
C PHE A 53 -3.07 -1.05 11.06
N LYS A 54 -3.26 -2.37 10.96
CA LYS A 54 -4.57 -3.05 11.17
C LYS A 54 -5.14 -2.90 12.58
N LYS A 55 -4.31 -2.62 13.59
CA LYS A 55 -4.77 -2.40 14.97
C LYS A 55 -5.47 -1.05 15.15
N LEU A 56 -5.29 -0.11 14.21
CA LEU A 56 -5.90 1.21 14.31
C LEU A 56 -7.42 1.14 14.07
N PRO A 57 -8.24 1.89 14.85
CA PRO A 57 -9.70 1.89 14.67
C PRO A 57 -10.15 2.36 13.29
N SER A 58 -9.41 3.28 12.67
CA SER A 58 -9.68 3.86 11.35
C SER A 58 -9.06 3.07 10.19
N ALA A 59 -8.42 1.93 10.46
CA ALA A 59 -7.71 1.17 9.44
C ALA A 59 -8.68 0.52 8.44
N PRO A 60 -8.39 0.56 7.13
CA PRO A 60 -9.11 -0.21 6.12
C PRO A 60 -8.73 -1.70 6.20
N LYS A 61 -9.22 -2.40 7.24
CA LYS A 61 -8.82 -3.78 7.60
C LYS A 61 -8.86 -4.77 6.44
N THR A 62 -9.87 -4.68 5.58
CA THR A 62 -10.02 -5.55 4.40
C THR A 62 -8.87 -5.38 3.43
N ALA A 63 -8.58 -4.15 3.04
CA ALA A 63 -7.49 -3.83 2.11
C ALA A 63 -6.12 -4.19 2.70
N LEU A 64 -5.89 -3.94 4.00
CA LEU A 64 -4.64 -4.34 4.66
C LEU A 64 -4.48 -5.86 4.73
N SER A 65 -5.58 -6.59 4.88
CA SER A 65 -5.56 -8.06 4.85
C SER A 65 -5.23 -8.59 3.46
N GLU A 66 -5.69 -7.91 2.40
CA GLU A 66 -5.33 -8.21 1.01
C GLU A 66 -3.84 -8.00 0.75
N ILE A 67 -3.26 -6.88 1.21
CA ILE A 67 -1.81 -6.63 1.11
C ILE A 67 -1.04 -7.73 1.87
N GLY A 68 -1.43 -8.02 3.11
CA GLY A 68 -0.78 -9.06 3.91
C GLY A 68 -0.86 -10.45 3.26
N ALA A 69 -1.97 -10.78 2.61
CA ALA A 69 -2.12 -12.02 1.86
C ALA A 69 -1.23 -12.05 0.60
N GLY A 70 -1.13 -10.93 -0.12
CA GLY A 70 -0.23 -10.79 -1.26
C GLY A 70 1.23 -11.01 -0.89
N LEU A 71 1.69 -10.34 0.16
CA LEU A 71 3.05 -10.54 0.71
C LEU A 71 3.27 -11.97 1.19
N GLY A 72 2.26 -12.59 1.81
CA GLY A 72 2.31 -14.00 2.22
C GLY A 72 2.43 -14.99 1.06
N ARG A 73 2.04 -14.60 -0.16
CA ARG A 73 2.22 -15.37 -1.41
C ARG A 73 3.56 -15.08 -2.09
N GLY A 74 4.42 -14.26 -1.49
CA GLY A 74 5.70 -13.86 -2.06
C GLY A 74 5.60 -12.78 -3.14
N LEU A 75 4.49 -12.03 -3.20
CA LEU A 75 4.42 -10.85 -4.05
C LEU A 75 5.26 -9.71 -3.46
N ASP A 76 5.85 -8.90 -4.34
CA ASP A 76 6.44 -7.62 -3.96
C ASP A 76 5.37 -6.67 -3.40
N PHE A 77 5.79 -5.72 -2.57
CA PHE A 77 4.87 -4.79 -1.93
C PHE A 77 4.17 -3.88 -2.94
N SER A 78 4.87 -3.40 -3.97
CA SER A 78 4.24 -2.61 -5.05
C SER A 78 3.09 -3.35 -5.72
N LYS A 79 3.25 -4.67 -5.93
CA LYS A 79 2.22 -5.52 -6.52
C LYS A 79 1.06 -5.74 -5.57
N ALA A 80 1.35 -5.93 -4.28
CA ALA A 80 0.33 -6.15 -3.25
C ALA A 80 -0.59 -4.93 -3.02
N ILE A 81 -0.16 -3.71 -3.40
CA ILE A 81 -0.94 -2.47 -3.22
C ILE A 81 -1.53 -1.90 -4.53
N GLU A 82 -1.31 -2.54 -5.67
CA GLU A 82 -1.58 -1.94 -7.00
C GLU A 82 -3.04 -1.58 -7.24
N HIS A 83 -3.97 -2.24 -6.55
CA HIS A 83 -5.41 -1.96 -6.65
C HIS A 83 -5.93 -1.01 -5.55
N LEU A 84 -5.07 -0.69 -4.58
CA LEU A 84 -5.40 0.10 -3.40
C LEU A 84 -4.88 1.54 -3.51
N THR A 85 -3.99 1.79 -4.46
CA THR A 85 -3.28 3.04 -4.66
C THR A 85 -3.34 3.45 -6.14
N PRO A 86 -3.18 4.73 -6.47
CA PRO A 86 -3.00 5.16 -7.85
C PRO A 86 -1.86 4.41 -8.54
N GLU A 87 -2.03 4.10 -9.82
CA GLU A 87 -1.03 3.36 -10.62
C GLU A 87 0.35 4.02 -10.61
N SER A 88 0.41 5.35 -10.58
CA SER A 88 1.67 6.08 -10.46
C SER A 88 2.40 5.78 -9.15
N GLU A 89 1.69 5.66 -8.03
CA GLU A 89 2.29 5.34 -6.72
C GLU A 89 2.83 3.90 -6.71
N SER A 90 2.08 2.95 -7.25
CA SER A 90 2.53 1.54 -7.34
C SER A 90 3.73 1.37 -8.28
N MET A 91 3.74 2.07 -9.43
CA MET A 91 4.88 2.07 -10.37
C MET A 91 6.17 2.62 -9.74
N ILE A 92 6.09 3.73 -9.01
CA ILE A 92 7.26 4.34 -8.38
C ILE A 92 7.78 3.44 -7.25
N LEU A 93 6.88 2.80 -6.48
CA LEU A 93 7.26 1.82 -5.46
C LEU A 93 7.90 0.57 -6.06
N HIS A 94 7.41 0.09 -7.20
CA HIS A 94 8.03 -1.02 -7.92
C HIS A 94 9.46 -0.68 -8.37
N ALA A 95 9.66 0.53 -8.91
CA ALA A 95 10.99 1.00 -9.28
C ALA A 95 11.92 1.04 -8.06
N ALA A 96 11.47 1.49 -6.89
CA ALA A 96 12.28 1.48 -5.68
C ALA A 96 12.60 0.06 -5.20
N GLU A 97 11.64 -0.86 -5.24
CA GLU A 97 11.87 -2.27 -4.90
C GLU A 97 12.88 -2.95 -5.83
N SER A 98 12.81 -2.67 -7.14
CA SER A 98 13.74 -3.20 -8.15
C SER A 98 15.21 -2.83 -7.90
N THR A 99 15.48 -1.76 -7.13
CA THR A 99 16.85 -1.38 -6.75
C THR A 99 17.46 -2.33 -5.72
N GLY A 100 16.62 -3.10 -5.01
CA GLY A 100 17.03 -3.91 -3.85
C GLY A 100 17.49 -3.11 -2.64
N ASP A 101 17.51 -1.77 -2.71
CA ASP A 101 17.94 -0.90 -1.62
C ASP A 101 16.75 -0.46 -0.76
N SER A 102 16.64 -1.05 0.43
CA SER A 102 15.60 -0.70 1.39
C SER A 102 15.65 0.78 1.79
N ARG A 103 16.81 1.45 1.75
CA ARG A 103 16.91 2.89 2.07
C ARG A 103 16.23 3.73 1.01
N THR A 104 16.33 3.33 -0.26
CA THR A 104 15.64 3.99 -1.38
C THR A 104 14.13 3.84 -1.24
N LEU A 105 13.64 2.64 -0.90
CA LEU A 105 12.22 2.42 -0.61
C LEU A 105 11.71 3.28 0.56
N VAL A 106 12.45 3.35 1.67
CA VAL A 106 12.09 4.17 2.85
C VAL A 106 12.02 5.66 2.51
N ARG A 107 13.02 6.17 1.79
CA ARG A 107 13.06 7.56 1.34
C ARG A 107 11.87 7.88 0.43
N LEU A 108 11.55 6.97 -0.49
CA LEU A 108 10.42 7.13 -1.38
C LEU A 108 9.10 7.15 -0.61
N LEU A 109 8.88 6.21 0.30
CA LEU A 109 7.68 6.18 1.15
C LEU A 109 7.51 7.47 1.96
N SER A 110 8.60 7.97 2.54
CA SER A 110 8.60 9.26 3.25
C SER A 110 8.22 10.42 2.31
N THR A 111 8.79 10.43 1.10
CA THR A 111 8.55 11.47 0.10
C THR A 111 7.09 11.44 -0.40
N LEU A 112 6.55 10.24 -0.65
CA LEU A 112 5.14 10.07 -1.03
C LEU A 112 4.22 10.56 0.09
N ALA A 113 4.51 10.24 1.35
CA ALA A 113 3.74 10.74 2.48
C ALA A 113 3.77 12.28 2.57
N THR A 114 4.94 12.91 2.41
CA THR A 114 5.06 14.37 2.46
C THR A 114 4.36 15.08 1.30
N ASN A 115 4.36 14.51 0.09
CA ASN A 115 3.77 15.13 -1.09
C ASN A 115 2.25 14.90 -1.24
N MET A 116 1.61 14.26 -0.27
CA MET A 116 0.19 13.93 -0.29
C MET A 116 -0.70 14.97 0.40
N ASP A 117 -0.16 16.14 0.75
CA ASP A 117 -0.92 17.27 1.29
C ASP A 117 -1.85 17.95 0.26
#